data_AF-A0A496YV20-F1
#
_entry.id   AF-A0A496YV20-F1
#
_cell.length_a   1.000
_cell.length_b   1.000
_cell.length_c   1.000
_cell.angle_alpha   90.00
_cell.angle_beta   90.00
_cell.angle_gamma   90.00
#
_symmetry.space_group_name_H-M   'P 1'
#
loop_
_entity.id
_entity.type
_entity.pdbx_description
1 polymer ?
#
loop_
_entity_poly.entity_id
_entity_poly.type
_entity_poly.pdbx_seq_one_letter_code
_entity_poly.pdbx_strand_id
1 'polypeptide(L)'
;MKKEYIKPFVWGIGVGAIVLLIVVFSTGWVVKSSTAQARASQMAAAAVVDRLTPICVAQFMKDPNRQERLKELKALEYWKRGEYVQKQGWATMPTEKEPDRQVAIECANRLVELKK
;
A
#
# COMPACT_ATOMS: atom_id res chain seq x y z
N MET A 1 55.10 -24.81 -0.33
CA MET A 1 53.65 -24.97 -0.04
C MET A 1 53.04 -25.83 -1.14
N LYS A 2 52.53 -27.02 -0.78
CA LYS A 2 52.09 -28.05 -1.74
C LYS A 2 50.83 -27.59 -2.46
N LYS A 3 50.95 -27.23 -3.74
CA LYS A 3 49.84 -26.79 -4.63
C LYS A 3 48.68 -27.79 -4.71
N GLU A 4 48.90 -29.04 -4.30
CA GLU A 4 47.92 -30.14 -4.37
C GLU A 4 46.74 -29.99 -3.41
N TYR A 5 46.91 -29.34 -2.26
CA TYR A 5 45.82 -29.14 -1.29
C TYR A 5 44.93 -27.92 -1.58
N ILE A 6 45.38 -27.03 -2.47
CA ILE A 6 44.65 -25.80 -2.81
C ILE A 6 43.44 -26.13 -3.71
N LYS A 7 43.58 -27.14 -4.59
CA LYS A 7 42.52 -27.56 -5.52
C LYS A 7 41.24 -28.04 -4.81
N PRO A 8 41.28 -28.99 -3.86
CA PRO A 8 40.06 -29.42 -3.15
C PRO A 8 39.48 -28.33 -2.24
N PHE A 9 40.33 -27.46 -1.69
CA PHE A 9 39.88 -26.35 -0.83
C PHE A 9 39.07 -25.29 -1.61
N VAL A 10 39.54 -24.91 -2.80
CA VAL A 10 38.81 -23.96 -3.67
C VAL A 10 37.45 -24.53 -4.10
N TRP A 11 37.38 -25.83 -4.38
CA TRP A 11 36.11 -26.50 -4.70
C TRP A 11 35.13 -26.50 -3.52
N GLY A 12 35.64 -26.74 -2.31
CA GLY A 12 34.85 -26.68 -1.08
C GLY A 12 34.25 -25.29 -0.81
N ILE A 13 35.03 -24.22 -1.05
CA ILE A 13 34.53 -22.84 -0.95
C ILE A 13 33.40 -22.59 -1.95
N GLY A 14 33.55 -23.06 -3.20
CA GLY A 14 32.52 -22.89 -4.23
C GLY A 14 31.19 -23.54 -3.83
N VAL A 15 31.23 -24.79 -3.39
CA VAL A 15 30.03 -25.52 -2.94
C VAL A 15 29.44 -24.88 -1.67
N GLY A 16 30.28 -24.52 -0.70
CA GLY A 16 29.84 -23.86 0.53
C GLY A 16 29.15 -22.52 0.27
N ALA A 17 29.68 -21.70 -0.64
CA ALA A 17 29.07 -20.44 -1.04
C ALA A 17 27.69 -20.63 -1.67
N ILE A 18 27.52 -21.63 -2.54
CA ILE A 18 26.23 -21.93 -3.18
C ILE A 18 25.19 -22.36 -2.12
N VAL A 19 25.57 -23.24 -1.20
CA VAL A 19 24.67 -23.70 -0.13
C VAL A 19 24.28 -22.54 0.78
N LEU A 20 25.22 -21.66 1.16
CA LEU A 20 24.93 -20.48 1.96
C LEU A 20 23.96 -19.53 1.25
N LEU A 21 24.15 -19.28 -0.04
CA LEU A 21 23.22 -18.46 -0.83
C LEU A 21 21.81 -19.08 -0.80
N ILE A 22 21.68 -20.37 -1.06
CA ILE A 22 20.38 -21.05 -1.07
C ILE A 22 19.68 -20.92 0.29
N VAL A 23 20.39 -21.17 1.40
CA VAL A 23 19.80 -21.07 2.74
C VAL A 23 19.36 -19.63 3.02
N VAL A 24 20.20 -18.63 2.75
CA VAL A 24 19.91 -17.21 3.00
C VAL A 24 18.73 -16.71 2.17
N PHE A 25 18.62 -17.12 0.90
CA PHE A 25 17.45 -16.79 0.06
C PHE A 25 16.19 -17.57 0.46
N SER A 26 16.33 -18.79 1.01
CA SER A 26 15.18 -19.63 1.42
C SER A 26 14.53 -19.19 2.73
N THR A 27 15.30 -18.68 3.69
CA THR A 27 14.77 -18.19 4.97
C THR A 27 14.08 -16.83 4.86
N GLY A 28 14.10 -16.21 3.68
CA GLY A 28 13.52 -14.90 3.44
C GLY A 28 14.28 -13.75 4.11
N TRP A 29 15.50 -14.01 4.63
CA TRP A 29 16.34 -12.99 5.25
C TRP A 29 16.69 -11.87 4.25
N VAL A 30 16.96 -12.26 3.00
CA VAL A 30 17.29 -11.32 1.92
C VAL A 30 16.12 -11.13 0.98
N VAL A 31 15.68 -9.89 0.84
CA VAL A 31 14.73 -9.46 -0.17
C VAL A 31 15.48 -8.88 -1.36
N LYS A 32 15.07 -9.24 -2.58
CA LYS A 32 15.58 -8.59 -3.80
C LYS A 32 15.17 -7.11 -3.78
N SER A 33 16.07 -6.21 -4.14
CA SER A 33 15.83 -4.76 -4.10
C SER A 33 14.55 -4.34 -4.82
N SER A 34 14.21 -4.99 -5.94
CA SER A 34 12.96 -4.75 -6.68
C SER A 34 11.70 -5.17 -5.92
N THR A 35 11.74 -6.29 -5.21
CA THR A 35 10.64 -6.76 -4.36
C THR A 35 10.50 -5.91 -3.10
N ALA A 36 11.62 -5.47 -2.52
CA ALA A 36 11.62 -4.57 -1.37
C ALA A 36 10.96 -3.22 -1.72
N GLN A 37 11.30 -2.63 -2.86
CA GLN A 37 10.71 -1.36 -3.30
C GLN A 37 9.21 -1.49 -3.64
N ALA A 38 8.80 -2.56 -4.33
CA ALA A 38 7.39 -2.79 -4.63
C ALA A 38 6.55 -3.03 -3.37
N ARG A 39 7.09 -3.75 -2.37
CA ARG A 39 6.41 -3.91 -1.09
C ARG A 39 6.37 -2.60 -0.31
N ALA A 40 7.46 -1.83 -0.30
CA ALA A 40 7.50 -0.54 0.39
C ALA A 40 6.48 0.45 -0.16
N SER A 41 6.32 0.54 -1.50
CA SER A 41 5.33 1.43 -2.10
C SER A 41 3.88 0.99 -1.80
N GLN A 42 3.60 -0.31 -1.84
CA GLN A 42 2.29 -0.84 -1.46
C GLN A 42 1.97 -0.60 0.02
N MET A 43 2.95 -0.81 0.91
CA MET A 43 2.79 -0.54 2.33
C MET A 43 2.59 0.95 2.60
N ALA A 44 3.31 1.83 1.90
CA ALA A 44 3.15 3.27 2.00
C ALA A 44 1.74 3.70 1.54
N ALA A 45 1.28 3.22 0.39
CA ALA A 45 -0.06 3.50 -0.12
C ALA A 45 -1.16 3.03 0.85
N ALA A 46 -1.05 1.81 1.37
CA ALA A 46 -1.99 1.27 2.35
C ALA A 46 -1.99 2.08 3.66
N ALA A 47 -0.80 2.45 4.17
CA ALA A 47 -0.68 3.25 5.38
C ALA A 47 -1.27 4.66 5.20
N VAL A 48 -1.10 5.27 4.03
CA VAL A 48 -1.73 6.54 3.67
C VAL A 48 -3.25 6.38 3.66
N VAL A 49 -3.77 5.39 2.94
CA VAL A 49 -5.21 5.09 2.92
C VAL A 49 -5.79 4.91 4.32
N ASP A 50 -5.18 4.08 5.16
CA ASP A 50 -5.67 3.80 6.52
C ASP A 50 -5.71 5.05 7.40
N ARG A 51 -4.76 5.98 7.21
CA ARG A 51 -4.68 7.22 7.99
C ARG A 51 -5.57 8.32 7.44
N LEU A 52 -5.73 8.39 6.12
CA LEU A 52 -6.46 9.45 5.45
C LEU A 52 -7.96 9.15 5.33
N THR A 53 -8.34 7.88 5.30
CA THR A 53 -9.76 7.46 5.31
C THR A 53 -10.55 8.04 6.49
N PRO A 54 -10.10 7.96 7.77
CA PRO A 54 -10.83 8.57 8.87
C PRO A 54 -10.87 10.10 8.79
N ILE A 55 -9.87 10.75 8.18
CA ILE A 55 -9.87 12.19 7.93
C ILE A 55 -10.94 12.54 6.88
N CYS A 56 -11.06 11.74 5.82
CA CYS A 56 -12.11 11.91 4.83
C CYS A 56 -13.51 11.77 5.43
N VAL A 57 -13.72 10.80 6.33
CA VAL A 57 -14.97 10.68 7.09
C VAL A 57 -15.20 11.90 7.98
N ALA A 58 -14.17 12.44 8.63
CA ALA A 58 -14.30 13.66 9.43
C ALA A 58 -14.66 14.89 8.58
N GLN A 59 -14.12 15.01 7.36
CA GLN A 59 -14.48 16.07 6.42
C GLN A 59 -15.93 15.92 5.93
N PHE A 60 -16.37 14.69 5.64
CA PHE A 60 -17.76 14.38 5.34
C PHE A 60 -18.70 14.77 6.48
N MET A 61 -18.31 14.57 7.74
CA MET A 61 -19.13 14.93 8.90
C MET A 61 -19.31 16.44 9.08
N LYS A 62 -18.38 17.25 8.54
CA LYS A 62 -18.48 18.72 8.49
C LYS A 62 -19.35 19.22 7.35
N ASP A 63 -19.69 18.37 6.38
CA ASP A 63 -20.53 18.76 5.26
C ASP A 63 -21.97 19.04 5.74
N PRO A 64 -22.54 20.23 5.48
CA PRO A 64 -23.90 20.57 5.88
C PRO A 64 -24.95 19.67 5.19
N ASN A 65 -24.65 19.15 4.00
CA ASN A 65 -25.56 18.33 3.20
C ASN A 65 -25.21 16.84 3.25
N ARG A 66 -24.48 16.40 4.29
CA ARG A 66 -23.98 15.01 4.46
C ARG A 66 -25.03 13.92 4.19
N GLN A 67 -26.28 14.13 4.61
CA GLN A 67 -27.34 13.13 4.48
C GLN A 67 -27.80 12.96 3.02
N GLU A 68 -27.92 14.06 2.28
CA GLU A 68 -28.28 14.05 0.86
C GLU A 68 -27.13 13.49 0.03
N ARG A 69 -25.91 13.99 0.29
CA ARG A 69 -24.68 13.54 -0.36
C ARG A 69 -24.40 12.04 -0.15
N LEU A 70 -24.72 11.49 1.02
CA LEU A 70 -24.57 10.06 1.29
C LEU A 70 -25.64 9.21 0.60
N LYS A 71 -26.86 9.74 0.40
CA LYS A 71 -27.87 9.07 -0.44
C LYS A 71 -27.42 9.03 -1.90
N GLU A 72 -26.92 10.15 -2.43
CA GLU A 72 -26.35 10.22 -3.78
C GLU A 72 -25.18 9.23 -3.93
N LEU A 73 -24.24 9.22 -2.97
CA LEU A 73 -23.10 8.30 -2.98
C LEU A 73 -23.52 6.82 -2.99
N LYS A 74 -24.54 6.46 -2.19
CA LYS A 74 -25.09 5.10 -2.14
C LYS A 74 -25.82 4.72 -3.44
N ALA A 75 -26.45 5.68 -4.11
CA ALA A 75 -27.11 5.48 -5.39
C ALA A 75 -26.12 5.34 -6.57
N LEU A 76 -24.89 5.81 -6.41
CA LEU A 76 -23.85 5.70 -7.44
C LEU A 76 -23.25 4.28 -7.51
N GLU A 77 -22.88 3.90 -8.72
CA GLU A 77 -22.07 2.71 -9.02
C GLU A 77 -20.69 2.79 -8.36
N TYR A 78 -20.16 1.65 -7.90
CA TYR A 78 -18.88 1.54 -7.18
C TYR A 78 -17.74 2.36 -7.83
N TRP A 79 -17.60 2.26 -9.14
CA TRP A 79 -16.54 2.92 -9.90
C TRP A 79 -16.68 4.46 -9.96
N LYS A 80 -17.90 5.00 -9.79
CA LYS A 80 -18.17 6.44 -9.74
C LYS A 80 -18.05 7.03 -8.33
N ARG A 81 -18.11 6.20 -7.29
CA ARG A 81 -18.12 6.67 -5.89
C ARG A 81 -16.82 7.37 -5.51
N GLY A 82 -15.67 6.85 -5.94
CA GLY A 82 -14.38 7.49 -5.70
C GLY A 82 -14.30 8.88 -6.33
N GLU A 83 -14.68 9.02 -7.60
CA GLU A 83 -14.69 10.31 -8.30
C GLU A 83 -15.65 11.31 -7.63
N TYR A 84 -16.80 10.84 -7.15
CA TYR A 84 -17.74 11.67 -6.41
C TYR A 84 -17.12 12.20 -5.11
N VAL A 85 -16.46 11.34 -4.31
CA VAL A 85 -15.78 11.75 -3.07
C VAL A 85 -14.65 12.74 -3.35
N GLN A 86 -13.93 12.60 -4.47
CA GLN A 86 -12.93 13.58 -4.92
C GLN A 86 -13.58 14.93 -5.25
N LYS A 87 -14.71 14.92 -5.98
CA LYS A 87 -15.44 16.14 -6.34
C LYS A 87 -15.99 16.91 -5.13
N GLN A 88 -16.40 16.20 -4.09
CA GLN A 88 -16.82 16.84 -2.83
C GLN A 88 -15.64 17.35 -2.00
N GLY A 89 -14.40 17.00 -2.35
CA GLY A 89 -13.19 17.44 -1.65
C GLY A 89 -12.95 16.72 -0.31
N TRP A 90 -13.70 15.67 0.01
CA TRP A 90 -13.50 14.94 1.27
C TRP A 90 -12.20 14.16 1.30
N ALA A 91 -11.70 13.71 0.13
CA ALA A 91 -10.40 13.05 -0.01
C ALA A 91 -9.23 14.02 -0.21
N THR A 92 -9.48 15.34 -0.20
CA THR A 92 -8.42 16.36 -0.27
C THR A 92 -7.91 16.66 1.13
N MET A 93 -6.62 16.43 1.35
CA MET A 93 -6.00 16.73 2.64
C MET A 93 -5.91 18.24 2.89
N PRO A 94 -6.05 18.72 4.13
CA PRO A 94 -6.06 20.16 4.43
C PRO A 94 -4.82 20.94 3.96
N THR A 95 -3.70 20.26 3.73
CA THR A 95 -2.42 20.85 3.29
C THR A 95 -2.07 20.50 1.84
N GLU A 96 -2.83 19.62 1.19
CA GLU A 96 -2.57 19.17 -0.18
C GLU A 96 -3.59 19.74 -1.15
N LYS A 97 -3.16 19.99 -2.39
CA LYS A 97 -4.02 20.53 -3.45
C LYS A 97 -4.75 19.44 -4.25
N GLU A 98 -4.23 18.22 -4.23
CA GLU A 98 -4.75 17.12 -5.04
C GLU A 98 -5.37 16.03 -4.17
N PRO A 99 -6.58 15.54 -4.51
CA PRO A 99 -7.21 14.45 -3.80
C PRO A 99 -6.59 13.10 -4.17
N ASP A 100 -6.18 12.32 -3.17
CA ASP A 100 -5.70 10.96 -3.40
C ASP A 100 -6.85 10.04 -3.85
N ARG A 101 -6.66 9.39 -5.01
CA ARG A 101 -7.69 8.54 -5.63
C ARG A 101 -7.96 7.27 -4.83
N GLN A 102 -6.93 6.64 -4.25
CA GLN A 102 -7.10 5.43 -3.45
C GLN A 102 -7.84 5.76 -2.15
N VAL A 103 -7.49 6.88 -1.52
CA VAL A 103 -8.21 7.38 -0.34
C VAL A 103 -9.67 7.68 -0.67
N ALA A 104 -9.94 8.28 -1.84
CA ALA A 104 -11.32 8.58 -2.23
C ALA A 104 -12.18 7.34 -2.44
N ILE A 105 -11.62 6.29 -3.05
CA ILE A 105 -12.31 5.00 -3.26
C ILE A 105 -12.58 4.33 -1.91
N GLU A 106 -11.58 4.26 -1.04
CA GLU A 106 -11.73 3.61 0.27
C GLU A 106 -12.65 4.40 1.20
N CYS A 107 -12.56 5.73 1.18
CA CYS A 107 -13.50 6.59 1.88
C CYS A 107 -14.92 6.40 1.36
N ALA A 108 -15.13 6.33 0.05
CA ALA A 108 -16.43 6.00 -0.53
C ALA A 108 -16.97 4.66 -0.02
N ASN A 109 -16.13 3.63 0.02
CA ASN A 109 -16.52 2.31 0.51
C ASN A 109 -16.93 2.37 1.98
N ARG A 110 -16.12 3.02 2.84
CA ARG A 110 -16.46 3.23 4.25
C ARG A 110 -17.73 4.03 4.44
N LEU A 111 -17.95 5.10 3.67
CA LEU A 111 -19.16 5.92 3.76
C LEU A 111 -20.43 5.16 3.33
N VAL A 112 -20.33 4.25 2.37
CA VAL A 112 -21.44 3.38 1.99
C VAL A 112 -21.71 2.33 3.06
N GLU A 113 -20.65 1.76 3.67
CA GLU A 113 -20.72 0.79 4.76
C GLU A 113 -21.18 1.39 6.09
N LEU A 114 -21.02 2.71 6.30
CA LEU A 114 -21.63 3.45 7.41
C LEU A 114 -23.17 3.35 7.26
N LYS A 115 -23.70 2.26 7.80
CA LYS A 115 -25.12 2.02 8.03
C LYS A 115 -25.53 2.92 9.19
N LYS A 116 -26.30 3.96 8.82
CA LYS A 116 -27.27 4.72 9.62
C LYS A 116 -26.82 5.16 11.01
#